data_AF-A0A451AFW6-F1
#
_entry.id   AF-A0A451AFW6-F1
#
_cell.length_a   1.000
_cell.length_b   1.000
_cell.length_c   1.000
_cell.angle_alpha   90.00
_cell.angle_beta   90.00
_cell.angle_gamma   90.00
#
_symmetry.space_group_name_H-M   'P 1'
#
loop_
_entity.id
_entity.type
_entity.pdbx_description
1 polymer ?
#
loop_
_entity_poly.entity_id
_entity_poly.type
_entity_poly.pdbx_seq_one_letter_code
_entity_poly.pdbx_strand_id
1 'polypeptide(L)'
;MHPGLYRVFYIPLSTGNIMDMYKSIGWELGLPTERNRAAAFRAIRTEITRLTLETGQRPVLIIDEAHHLRNEILEDLRLLTNYRMDSENRLCLLLVGLTELRRRLAMAVH
;
A
#
# COMPACT_ATOMS: atom_id res chain seq x y z
N MET A 1 11.68 -19.27 -12.11
CA MET A 1 11.33 -18.09 -11.28
C MET A 1 11.39 -18.52 -9.82
N HIS A 2 12.12 -17.83 -8.94
CA HIS A 2 12.17 -18.18 -7.51
C HIS A 2 10.76 -17.97 -6.90
N PRO A 3 10.06 -19.01 -6.43
CA PRO A 3 8.66 -18.93 -5.98
C PRO A 3 8.42 -18.16 -4.66
N GLY A 4 9.33 -17.29 -4.23
CA GLY A 4 9.24 -16.58 -2.96
C GLY A 4 9.72 -15.13 -2.96
N LEU A 5 10.23 -14.61 -4.08
CA LEU A 5 10.84 -13.28 -4.11
C LEU A 5 9.82 -12.14 -3.97
N TYR A 6 8.59 -12.33 -4.43
CA TYR A 6 7.54 -11.31 -4.39
C TYR A 6 6.38 -11.79 -3.55
N ARG A 7 5.89 -10.91 -2.65
CA ARG A 7 4.65 -11.14 -1.92
C ARG A 7 3.64 -10.11 -2.42
N VAL A 8 2.66 -10.58 -3.19
CA VAL A 8 1.65 -9.74 -3.83
C VAL A 8 0.41 -9.68 -2.96
N PHE A 9 -0.12 -8.48 -2.78
CA PHE A 9 -1.37 -8.19 -2.06
C PHE A 9 -2.28 -7.43 -3.01
N TYR A 10 -3.50 -7.92 -3.19
CA TYR A 10 -4.46 -7.36 -4.14
C TYR A 10 -5.65 -6.78 -3.40
N ILE A 11 -6.00 -5.54 -3.72
CA ILE A 11 -7.17 -4.86 -3.17
C ILE A 11 -8.06 -4.44 -4.33
N PRO A 12 -9.18 -5.15 -4.58
CA PRO A 12 -10.20 -4.69 -5.50
C PRO A 12 -10.97 -3.55 -4.82
N LEU A 13 -11.00 -2.37 -5.43
CA LEU A 13 -11.95 -1.28 -5.11
C LEU A 13 -12.16 -0.99 -3.60
N SER A 14 -11.44 -0.03 -3.02
CA SER A 14 -11.76 0.48 -1.67
C SER A 14 -12.58 1.79 -1.75
N THR A 15 -13.90 1.70 -1.86
CA THR A 15 -14.80 2.87 -1.68
C THR A 15 -14.93 3.30 -0.21
N GLY A 16 -14.25 2.60 0.70
CA GLY A 16 -14.24 2.87 2.13
C GLY A 16 -13.40 4.10 2.53
N ASN A 17 -13.40 4.39 3.82
CA ASN A 17 -12.55 5.44 4.38
C ASN A 17 -11.09 4.96 4.53
N ILE A 18 -10.20 5.83 4.98
CA ILE A 18 -8.77 5.51 5.18
C ILE A 18 -8.59 4.27 6.07
N MET A 19 -9.39 4.10 7.12
CA MET A 19 -9.29 2.92 7.98
C MET A 19 -9.70 1.64 7.27
N ASP A 20 -10.67 1.68 6.37
CA ASP A 20 -11.09 0.50 5.61
C ASP A 20 -10.01 0.08 4.61
N MET A 21 -9.28 1.03 4.00
CA MET A 21 -8.07 0.74 3.22
C MET A 21 -7.01 0.06 4.09
N TYR A 22 -6.68 0.62 5.26
CA TYR A 22 -5.67 0.02 6.15
C TYR A 22 -6.07 -1.37 6.65
N LYS A 23 -7.35 -1.60 6.94
CA LYS A 23 -7.85 -2.95 7.29
C LYS A 23 -7.64 -3.92 6.15
N SER A 24 -8.01 -3.53 4.93
CA SER A 24 -7.86 -4.37 3.74
C SER A 24 -6.40 -4.76 3.52
N ILE A 25 -5.47 -3.79 3.59
CA ILE A 25 -4.02 -4.06 3.51
C ILE A 25 -3.56 -4.98 4.66
N GLY A 26 -4.02 -4.70 5.89
CA GLY A 26 -3.68 -5.49 7.06
C GLY A 26 -4.12 -6.96 6.94
N TRP A 27 -5.34 -7.20 6.48
CA TRP A 27 -5.87 -8.55 6.28
C TRP A 27 -5.06 -9.34 5.24
N GLU A 28 -4.73 -8.73 4.10
CA GLU A 28 -3.87 -9.35 3.07
C GLU A 28 -2.46 -9.67 3.59
N LEU A 29 -1.95 -8.88 4.54
CA LEU A 29 -0.68 -9.13 5.21
C LEU A 29 -0.77 -10.18 6.32
N GLY A 30 -1.97 -10.57 6.75
CA GLY A 30 -2.20 -11.47 7.90
C GLY A 30 -2.11 -10.78 9.26
N LEU A 31 -2.32 -9.46 9.30
CA LEU A 31 -2.23 -8.64 10.51
C LEU A 31 -3.58 -8.53 11.24
N PRO A 32 -3.57 -8.39 12.58
CA PRO A 32 -4.77 -8.08 13.33
C PRO A 32 -5.34 -6.70 12.95
N THR A 33 -6.64 -6.52 13.19
CA THR A 33 -7.31 -5.24 12.93
C THR A 33 -6.97 -4.22 14.00
N GLU A 34 -6.41 -3.09 13.58
CA GLU A 34 -6.10 -1.96 14.45
C GLU A 34 -7.28 -0.99 14.58
N ARG A 35 -7.42 -0.38 15.77
CA ARG A 35 -8.53 0.53 16.08
C ARG A 35 -8.35 1.95 15.57
N ASN A 36 -7.12 2.34 15.25
CA ASN A 36 -6.80 3.70 14.79
C ASN A 36 -5.75 3.68 13.68
N ARG A 37 -5.71 4.80 12.93
CA ARG A 37 -4.87 4.96 11.74
C ARG A 37 -3.39 4.83 12.03
N ALA A 38 -2.92 5.41 13.13
CA ALA A 38 -1.50 5.39 13.49
C ALA A 38 -1.01 3.98 13.82
N ALA A 39 -1.80 3.21 14.59
CA ALA A 39 -1.51 1.83 14.90
C ALA A 39 -1.52 0.96 13.64
N ALA A 40 -2.53 1.11 12.78
CA ALA A 40 -2.63 0.37 11.51
C ALA A 40 -1.43 0.64 10.59
N PHE A 41 -1.10 1.93 10.41
CA PHE A 41 0.07 2.36 9.63
C PHE A 41 1.37 1.73 10.17
N ARG A 42 1.57 1.79 11.49
CA ARG A 42 2.75 1.22 12.12
C ARG A 42 2.83 -0.30 11.94
N ALA A 43 1.72 -1.02 12.12
CA ALA A 43 1.68 -2.48 11.96
C ALA A 43 2.03 -2.89 10.53
N ILE A 44 1.42 -2.26 9.53
CA ILE A 44 1.69 -2.53 8.11
C ILE A 44 3.14 -2.22 7.75
N ARG A 45 3.65 -1.05 8.17
CA ARG A 45 5.04 -0.66 7.88
C ARG A 45 6.06 -1.61 8.51
N THR A 46 5.76 -2.10 9.72
CA THR A 46 6.57 -3.10 10.41
C THR A 46 6.60 -4.41 9.64
N GLU A 47 5.45 -4.91 9.18
CA GLU A 47 5.38 -6.16 8.41
C GLU A 47 6.06 -6.05 7.04
N ILE A 48 5.87 -4.94 6.31
CA ILE A 48 6.58 -4.71 5.03
C ILE A 48 8.10 -4.70 5.24
N THR A 49 8.56 -4.08 6.33
CA THR A 49 9.99 -4.06 6.69
C THR A 49 10.48 -5.47 7.02
N ARG A 50 9.72 -6.24 7.81
CA ARG A 50 10.01 -7.64 8.12
C ARG A 50 10.14 -8.49 6.86
N LEU A 51 9.19 -8.35 5.93
CA LEU A 51 9.20 -9.06 4.66
C LEU A 51 10.46 -8.75 3.84
N THR A 52 10.82 -7.46 3.77
CA THR A 52 11.98 -7.03 2.97
C THR A 52 13.30 -7.44 3.60
N LEU A 53 13.49 -7.17 4.90
CA LEU A 53 14.79 -7.32 5.55
C LEU A 53 15.05 -8.73 6.10
N GLU A 54 14.03 -9.39 6.63
CA GLU A 54 14.22 -10.70 7.28
C GLU A 54 13.98 -11.85 6.31
N THR A 55 12.97 -11.72 5.44
CA THR A 55 12.59 -12.80 4.53
C THR A 55 13.10 -12.62 3.09
N GLY A 56 13.66 -11.45 2.77
CA GLY A 56 14.12 -11.10 1.42
C GLY A 56 12.99 -11.00 0.39
N GLN A 57 11.74 -10.95 0.84
CA GLN A 57 10.57 -10.82 -0.01
C GLN A 57 10.34 -9.37 -0.40
N ARG A 58 9.79 -9.14 -1.59
CA ARG A 58 9.50 -7.81 -2.13
C ARG A 58 7.97 -7.62 -2.17
N PRO A 59 7.41 -6.87 -1.21
CA PRO A 59 5.99 -6.53 -1.18
C PRO A 59 5.55 -5.77 -2.44
N VAL A 60 4.46 -6.24 -3.05
CA VAL A 60 3.78 -5.56 -4.15
C VAL A 60 2.31 -5.39 -3.78
N LEU A 61 1.88 -4.14 -3.59
CA LEU A 61 0.48 -3.80 -3.37
C LEU A 61 -0.14 -3.40 -4.71
N ILE A 62 -1.14 -4.17 -5.15
CA ILE A 62 -1.94 -3.88 -6.33
C ILE A 62 -3.29 -3.35 -5.87
N ILE A 63 -3.65 -2.16 -6.35
CA ILE A 63 -4.97 -1.57 -6.11
C ILE A 63 -5.68 -1.43 -7.45
N ASP A 64 -6.74 -2.21 -7.59
CA ASP A 64 -7.61 -2.15 -8.76
C ASP A 64 -8.70 -1.10 -8.60
N GLU A 65 -9.20 -0.60 -9.71
CA GLU A 65 -10.15 0.51 -9.75
C GLU A 65 -9.70 1.75 -8.96
N ALA A 66 -8.39 2.00 -8.95
CA ALA A 66 -7.76 3.07 -8.18
C ALA A 66 -8.25 4.48 -8.56
N HIS A 67 -8.92 4.62 -9.70
CA HIS A 67 -9.56 5.87 -10.12
C HIS A 67 -10.69 6.31 -9.16
N HIS A 68 -11.26 5.40 -8.37
CA HIS A 68 -12.24 5.70 -7.31
C HIS A 68 -11.61 6.13 -5.98
N LEU A 69 -10.30 5.98 -5.78
CA LEU A 69 -9.65 6.34 -4.51
C LEU A 69 -9.78 7.83 -4.26
N ARG A 70 -10.05 8.23 -3.02
CA ARG A 70 -10.04 9.65 -2.62
C ARG A 70 -8.60 10.16 -2.48
N ASN A 71 -8.40 11.48 -2.64
CA ASN A 71 -7.05 12.08 -2.54
C ASN A 71 -6.37 11.81 -1.20
N GLU A 72 -7.12 11.80 -0.10
CA GLU A 72 -6.60 11.47 1.23
C GLU A 72 -6.05 10.03 1.31
N ILE A 73 -6.66 9.08 0.57
CA ILE A 73 -6.20 7.69 0.53
C ILE A 73 -4.92 7.58 -0.30
N LEU A 74 -4.84 8.31 -1.42
CA LEU A 74 -3.62 8.41 -2.23
C LEU A 74 -2.46 8.98 -1.42
N GLU A 75 -2.72 9.97 -0.56
CA GLU A 75 -1.73 10.55 0.34
C GLU A 75 -1.26 9.55 1.41
N ASP A 76 -2.17 8.78 2.01
CA ASP A 76 -1.80 7.67 2.91
C ASP A 76 -0.95 6.60 2.23
N LEU A 77 -1.29 6.21 1.00
CA LEU A 77 -0.50 5.28 0.19
C LEU A 77 0.89 5.85 -0.11
N ARG A 78 0.98 7.14 -0.42
CA ARG A 78 2.27 7.83 -0.60
C ARG A 78 3.12 7.73 0.67
N LEU A 79 2.53 7.98 1.84
CA LEU A 79 3.22 7.84 3.13
C LEU A 79 3.68 6.40 3.39
N LEU A 80 2.85 5.40 3.06
CA LEU A 80 3.20 3.98 3.18
C LEU A 80 4.36 3.56 2.29
N THR A 81 4.54 4.19 1.12
CA THR A 81 5.68 3.92 0.21
C THR A 81 6.95 4.69 0.59
N ASN A 82 6.85 5.66 1.49
CA ASN A 82 7.95 6.56 1.84
C ASN A 82 8.86 5.96 2.94
N TYR A 83 9.91 5.24 2.54
CA TYR A 83 10.89 4.59 3.42
C TYR A 83 12.22 5.34 3.54
N ARG A 84 12.22 6.67 3.35
CA ARG A 84 13.40 7.57 3.24
C ARG A 84 14.51 7.48 4.30
N MET A 85 14.35 6.70 5.37
CA MET A 85 15.44 6.45 6.33
C MET A 85 16.48 5.46 5.78
N ASP A 86 16.09 4.54 4.90
CA ASP A 86 16.96 3.42 4.47
C ASP A 86 17.27 3.41 2.95
N SER A 87 16.78 4.40 2.18
CA SER A 87 16.91 4.49 0.70
C SER A 87 16.38 3.28 -0.10
N GLU A 88 15.75 2.31 0.57
CA GLU A 88 15.25 1.08 -0.03
C GLU A 88 13.78 1.19 -0.46
N ASN A 89 13.49 0.75 -1.68
CA ASN A 89 12.13 0.56 -2.17
C ASN A 89 11.53 -0.72 -1.54
N ARG A 90 10.96 -0.59 -0.33
CA ARG A 90 10.37 -1.72 0.43
C ARG A 90 8.97 -2.12 -0.01
N LEU A 91 8.24 -1.23 -0.68
CA LEU A 91 6.89 -1.49 -1.17
C LEU A 91 6.77 -0.99 -2.60
N CYS A 92 6.42 -1.89 -3.52
CA CYS A 92 5.97 -1.52 -4.85
C CYS A 92 4.47 -1.28 -4.83
N LEU A 93 4.00 -0.13 -5.32
CA LEU A 93 2.58 0.20 -5.45
C LEU A 93 2.20 0.19 -6.94
N LEU A 94 1.25 -0.66 -7.32
CA LEU A 94 0.66 -0.72 -8.64
C LEU A 94 -0.79 -0.25 -8.56
N LEU A 95 -1.08 0.90 -9.17
CA LEU A 95 -2.44 1.42 -9.28
C LEU A 95 -3.01 1.10 -10.66
N VAL A 96 -4.12 0.37 -10.70
CA VAL A 96 -4.83 -0.02 -11.92
C VAL A 96 -6.18 0.74 -11.94
N GLY A 97 -6.53 1.34 -13.07
CA GLY A 97 -7.79 2.08 -13.20
C GLY A 97 -7.89 2.90 -14.49
N LEU A 98 -8.97 3.66 -14.61
CA LEU A 98 -9.26 4.48 -15.79
C LEU A 98 -8.31 5.68 -15.95
N THR A 99 -8.28 6.27 -17.15
CA THR A 99 -7.38 7.38 -17.52
C THR A 99 -7.48 8.62 -16.63
N GLU A 100 -8.60 8.82 -15.94
CA GLU A 100 -8.77 9.91 -14.96
C GLU A 100 -7.77 9.82 -13.81
N LEU A 101 -7.44 8.61 -13.36
CA LEU A 101 -6.43 8.37 -12.33
C LEU A 101 -5.09 9.03 -12.68
N ARG A 102 -4.64 8.87 -13.94
CA ARG A 102 -3.40 9.48 -14.43
C ARG A 102 -3.44 11.01 -14.34
N ARG A 103 -4.58 11.64 -14.66
CA ARG A 103 -4.74 13.10 -14.57
C ARG A 103 -4.63 13.56 -13.11
N ARG A 104 -5.28 12.85 -12.19
CA ARG A 104 -5.24 13.14 -10.75
C ARG A 104 -3.84 13.01 -10.16
N LEU A 105 -3.11 11.96 -10.52
CA LEU A 105 -1.73 11.74 -10.07
C LEU A 105 -0.75 12.79 -10.61
N ALA A 106 -0.93 13.24 -11.86
CA ALA A 106 -0.08 14.28 -12.45
C ALA A 106 -0.24 15.65 -11.75
N MET A 107 -1.44 15.98 -11.27
CA MET A 107 -1.70 17.23 -10.55
C MET A 107 -1.09 17.26 -9.14
N ALA A 108 -0.87 16.10 -8.52
CA ALA A 108 -0.30 16.00 -7.16
C ALA A 108 1.23 16.16 -7.11
N VAL A 109 1.89 16.29 -8.27
CA VAL A 109 3.37 16.44 -8.40
C VAL A 109 3.77 17.94 -8.50
N HIS A 110 2.80 18.85 -8.47
CA HIS A 110 2.98 20.30 -8.46
C HIS A 110 2.53 20.91 -7.12
#